data_AF-A0A2D4I068-F1
#
_entry.id   AF-A0A2D4I068-F1
#
_cell.length_a   1.000
_cell.length_b   1.000
_cell.length_c   1.000
_cell.angle_alpha   90.00
_cell.angle_beta   90.00
_cell.angle_gamma   90.00
#
_symmetry.space_group_name_H-M   'P 1'
#
loop_
_entity.id
_entity.type
_entity.pdbx_description
1 polymer ?
#
loop_
_entity_poly.entity_id
_entity_poly.type
_entity_poly.pdbx_seq_one_letter_code
_entity_poly.pdbx_strand_id
1 'polypeptide(L)'
;IAMGHKFSHRCGHLEGDPKEVSPIFTQFLECTWQLMQQFPCAFEFNERLLLEIHDHVYSCQFGNFLGTCQKDREDLKIFEKTHSLWPFLLQRKLEFRNPLYKGYTAYTSLQPNTLPFNFQFWCGMYN
;
A
#
# COMPACT_ATOMS: atom_id res chain seq x y z
N ILE A 1 7.79 -2.31 -5.67
CA ILE A 1 7.46 -2.83 -7.02
C ILE A 1 8.72 -3.27 -7.76
N ALA A 2 9.64 -2.34 -8.11
CA ALA A 2 10.85 -2.66 -8.88
C ALA A 2 11.75 -3.75 -8.27
N MET A 3 11.88 -3.80 -6.94
CA MET A 3 12.72 -4.76 -6.21
C MET A 3 12.17 -6.21 -6.16
N GLY A 4 11.21 -6.56 -7.00
CA GLY A 4 10.81 -7.97 -7.19
C GLY A 4 9.94 -8.58 -6.10
N HIS A 5 9.18 -7.77 -5.34
CA HIS A 5 8.12 -8.33 -4.50
C HIS A 5 7.11 -9.06 -5.39
N LYS A 6 6.89 -10.35 -5.10
CA LYS A 6 6.09 -11.28 -5.92
C LYS A 6 4.58 -11.03 -5.78
N PHE A 7 4.10 -9.83 -6.13
CA PHE A 7 2.71 -9.40 -5.97
C PHE A 7 1.72 -10.43 -6.53
N SER A 8 1.91 -10.87 -7.78
CA SER A 8 1.00 -11.85 -8.41
C SER A 8 0.86 -13.16 -7.62
N HIS A 9 1.96 -13.69 -7.08
CA HIS A 9 1.91 -14.91 -6.27
C HIS A 9 1.34 -14.66 -4.88
N ARG A 10 1.79 -13.59 -4.20
CA ARG A 10 1.43 -13.29 -2.82
C ARG A 10 -0.03 -12.86 -2.69
N CYS A 11 -0.58 -12.21 -3.71
CA CYS A 11 -1.95 -11.70 -3.76
C CYS A 11 -2.91 -12.65 -4.53
N GLY A 12 -2.41 -13.75 -5.09
CA GLY A 12 -3.23 -14.72 -5.82
C GLY A 12 -3.91 -14.16 -7.07
N HIS A 13 -3.21 -13.33 -7.86
CA HIS A 13 -3.77 -12.72 -9.08
C HIS A 13 -4.11 -13.75 -10.17
N LEU A 14 -3.45 -14.90 -10.14
CA LEU A 14 -3.62 -16.03 -11.04
C LEU A 14 -3.80 -17.30 -10.21
N GLU A 15 -4.40 -18.33 -10.80
CA GLU A 15 -4.36 -19.67 -10.22
C GLU A 15 -2.91 -20.15 -10.12
N GLY A 16 -2.43 -20.31 -8.89
CA GLY A 16 -1.06 -20.71 -8.56
C GLY A 16 -1.02 -21.57 -7.31
N ASP A 17 0.17 -21.81 -6.76
CA ASP A 17 0.31 -22.58 -5.51
C ASP A 17 -0.31 -21.78 -4.34
N PRO A 18 -1.37 -22.31 -3.67
CA PRO A 18 -1.96 -21.64 -2.51
C PRO A 18 -0.96 -21.37 -1.38
N LYS A 19 0.13 -22.13 -1.30
CA LYS A 19 1.20 -21.94 -0.31
C LYS A 19 2.02 -20.67 -0.55
N GLU A 20 1.98 -20.11 -1.75
CA GLU A 20 2.65 -18.85 -2.07
C GLU A 20 1.80 -17.62 -1.69
N VAL A 21 0.51 -17.78 -1.41
CA VAL A 21 -0.37 -16.66 -1.03
C VAL A 21 -0.04 -16.22 0.40
N SER A 22 0.18 -14.92 0.61
CA SER A 22 0.52 -14.38 1.93
C SER A 22 0.31 -12.87 2.01
N PRO A 23 -0.25 -12.33 3.12
CA PRO A 23 -0.64 -10.92 3.25
C PRO A 23 0.54 -9.97 3.55
N ILE A 24 1.69 -10.17 2.89
CA ILE A 24 2.93 -9.43 3.19
C ILE A 24 2.77 -7.93 2.94
N PHE A 25 2.11 -7.56 1.84
CA PHE A 25 1.89 -6.14 1.53
C PHE A 25 0.81 -5.54 2.42
N THR A 26 -0.22 -6.29 2.79
CA THR A 26 -1.24 -5.88 3.78
C THR A 26 -0.59 -5.58 5.13
N GLN A 27 0.33 -6.44 5.61
CA GLN A 27 1.10 -6.19 6.84
C GLN A 27 1.94 -4.91 6.77
N PHE A 28 2.54 -4.61 5.61
CA PHE A 28 3.27 -3.37 5.42
C PHE A 28 2.36 -2.13 5.50
N LEU A 29 1.17 -2.19 4.89
CA LEU A 29 0.17 -1.13 5.00
C LEU A 29 -0.31 -0.99 6.45
N GLU A 30 -0.50 -2.10 7.16
CA GLU A 30 -0.89 -2.10 8.57
C GLU A 30 0.19 -1.45 9.44
N CYS A 31 1.47 -1.79 9.27
CA CYS A 31 2.56 -1.10 9.95
C CYS A 31 2.54 0.42 9.69
N THR A 32 2.23 0.84 8.45
CA THR A 32 2.08 2.27 8.12
C THR A 32 0.90 2.89 8.87
N TRP A 33 -0.23 2.20 8.94
CA TRP A 33 -1.40 2.64 9.70
C TRP A 33 -1.11 2.73 11.20
N GLN A 34 -0.40 1.77 11.81
CA GLN A 34 0.02 1.82 13.22
C GLN A 34 0.86 3.07 13.49
N LEU A 35 1.78 3.41 12.59
CA LEU A 35 2.57 4.66 12.70
C LEU A 35 1.66 5.90 12.59
N MET A 36 0.64 5.88 11.73
CA MET A 36 -0.32 6.98 11.64
C MET A 36 -1.14 7.15 12.92
N GLN A 37 -1.48 6.05 13.62
CA GLN A 37 -2.14 6.12 14.92
C GLN A 37 -1.23 6.74 16.00
N GLN A 38 0.06 6.39 16.01
CA GLN A 38 1.02 6.96 16.97
C GLN A 38 1.43 8.40 16.62
N PHE A 39 1.39 8.78 15.34
CA PHE A 39 1.80 10.09 14.85
C PHE A 39 0.74 10.75 13.94
N PRO A 40 -0.39 11.21 14.49
CA PRO A 40 -1.54 11.68 13.69
C PRO A 40 -1.26 12.87 12.75
N CYS A 41 -0.17 13.60 12.96
CA CYS A 41 0.20 14.80 12.20
C CYS A 41 1.41 14.60 11.27
N ALA A 42 2.02 13.41 11.23
CA ALA A 42 3.28 13.16 10.53
C ALA A 42 3.11 12.77 9.06
N PHE A 43 1.96 12.23 8.68
CA PHE A 43 1.68 11.74 7.33
C PHE A 43 0.74 12.69 6.59
N GLU A 44 1.07 13.03 5.33
CA GLU A 44 0.21 13.87 4.47
C GLU A 44 -1.09 13.15 4.08
N PHE A 45 -1.04 11.82 4.03
CA PHE A 45 -2.16 10.99 3.62
C PHE A 45 -2.94 10.44 4.81
N ASN A 46 -4.22 10.16 4.58
CA ASN A 46 -5.13 9.54 5.55
C ASN A 46 -5.27 8.02 5.30
N GLU A 47 -6.01 7.36 6.19
CA GLU A 47 -6.26 5.91 6.14
C GLU A 47 -6.84 5.44 4.80
N ARG A 48 -7.70 6.26 4.18
CA ARG A 48 -8.38 5.94 2.93
C ARG A 48 -7.42 5.70 1.77
N LEU A 49 -6.26 6.38 1.76
CA LEU A 49 -5.24 6.11 0.75
C LEU A 49 -4.68 4.68 0.88
N LEU A 50 -4.44 4.22 2.10
CA LEU A 50 -3.90 2.88 2.32
C LEU A 50 -4.90 1.81 1.89
N LEU A 51 -6.18 2.02 2.20
CA LEU A 51 -7.28 1.14 1.79
C LEU A 51 -7.43 1.11 0.25
N GLU A 52 -7.41 2.25 -0.43
CA GLU A 52 -7.51 2.29 -1.89
C GLU A 52 -6.29 1.67 -2.60
N ILE A 53 -5.09 1.85 -2.04
CA ILE A 53 -3.91 1.14 -2.53
C ILE A 53 -4.08 -0.37 -2.35
N HIS A 54 -4.57 -0.80 -1.19
CA HIS A 54 -4.84 -2.22 -0.92
C HIS A 54 -5.84 -2.78 -1.94
N ASP A 55 -6.98 -2.12 -2.16
CA ASP A 55 -7.99 -2.56 -3.13
C ASP A 55 -7.43 -2.68 -4.55
N HIS A 56 -6.56 -1.75 -4.96
CA HIS A 56 -5.91 -1.79 -6.27
C HIS A 56 -4.75 -2.76 -6.40
N VAL A 57 -4.22 -3.28 -5.29
CA VAL A 57 -3.32 -4.43 -5.32
C VAL A 57 -4.08 -5.70 -5.70
N TYR A 58 -5.31 -5.90 -5.22
CA TYR A 58 -6.08 -7.13 -5.47
C TYR A 58 -6.98 -7.06 -6.71
N SER A 59 -7.53 -5.89 -7.05
CA SER A 59 -8.45 -5.75 -8.19
C SER A 59 -7.81 -5.91 -9.56
N CYS A 60 -6.48 -5.86 -9.67
CA CYS A 60 -5.74 -5.92 -10.93
C CYS A 60 -6.16 -4.87 -11.98
N GLN A 61 -6.85 -3.79 -11.57
CA GLN A 61 -7.33 -2.75 -12.47
C GLN A 61 -6.19 -1.96 -13.13
N PHE A 62 -5.06 -1.84 -12.44
CA PHE A 62 -3.87 -1.13 -12.91
C PHE A 62 -2.68 -2.09 -13.03
N GLY A 63 -1.73 -1.74 -13.91
CA GLY A 63 -0.57 -2.59 -14.18
C GLY A 63 0.47 -2.66 -13.08
N ASN A 64 0.46 -1.72 -12.14
CA ASN A 64 1.56 -1.49 -11.18
C ASN A 64 1.94 -2.73 -10.37
N PHE A 65 0.95 -3.54 -9.99
CA PHE A 65 1.13 -4.70 -9.13
C PHE A 65 1.06 -6.04 -9.87
N LEU A 66 0.89 -6.03 -11.20
CA LEU A 66 0.89 -7.26 -12.00
C LEU A 66 2.30 -7.86 -12.11
N GLY A 67 2.39 -9.19 -12.23
CA GLY A 67 3.65 -9.93 -12.33
C GLY A 67 4.43 -10.04 -11.02
N THR A 68 5.58 -10.72 -11.03
CA THR A 68 6.37 -10.98 -9.82
C THR A 68 7.64 -10.15 -9.74
N CYS A 69 8.22 -9.79 -10.88
CA CYS A 69 9.42 -8.95 -10.94
C CYS A 69 9.36 -7.93 -12.08
N GLN A 70 10.38 -7.08 -12.18
CA GLN A 70 10.45 -6.06 -13.24
C GLN A 70 10.56 -6.70 -14.64
N LYS A 71 11.36 -7.77 -14.77
CA LYS A 71 11.49 -8.52 -16.02
C LYS A 71 10.12 -9.04 -16.51
N ASP A 72 9.32 -9.64 -15.64
CA ASP A 72 7.97 -10.12 -16.01
C ASP A 72 7.10 -8.98 -16.56
N ARG A 73 7.17 -7.79 -15.94
CA ARG A 73 6.37 -6.62 -16.35
C ARG A 73 6.77 -6.09 -17.72
N GLU A 74 8.06 -6.16 -18.05
CA GLU A 74 8.60 -5.82 -19.37
C GLU A 74 8.16 -6.85 -20.42
N ASP A 75 8.32 -8.15 -20.13
CA ASP A 75 7.92 -9.25 -21.02
C ASP A 75 6.41 -9.20 -21.34
N LEU A 76 5.58 -8.84 -20.34
CA LEU A 76 4.14 -8.67 -20.48
C LEU A 76 3.73 -7.34 -21.15
N LYS A 77 4.68 -6.42 -21.37
CA LYS A 77 4.45 -5.06 -21.90
C LYS A 77 3.44 -4.27 -21.06
N ILE A 78 3.52 -4.40 -19.73
CA ILE A 78 2.55 -3.80 -18.80
C ILE A 78 2.47 -2.28 -19.00
N PHE A 79 3.61 -1.61 -19.17
CA PHE A 79 3.66 -0.15 -19.31
C PHE A 79 3.03 0.37 -20.61
N GLU A 80 2.90 -0.48 -21.63
CA GLU A 80 2.27 -0.12 -22.92
C GLU A 80 0.78 -0.47 -22.93
N LYS A 81 0.39 -1.55 -22.25
CA LYS A 81 -0.95 -2.15 -22.32
C LYS A 81 -1.89 -1.76 -21.19
N THR A 82 -1.37 -1.14 -20.13
CA THR A 82 -2.14 -0.84 -18.92
C THR A 82 -1.90 0.58 -18.44
N HIS A 83 -2.81 1.07 -17.60
CA HIS A 83 -2.66 2.37 -16.95
C HIS A 83 -1.99 2.23 -15.58
N SER A 84 -1.37 3.32 -15.13
CA SER A 84 -0.79 3.43 -13.79
C SER A 84 -1.84 3.87 -12.76
N LEU A 85 -1.79 3.28 -11.57
CA LEU A 85 -2.59 3.65 -10.41
C LEU A 85 -2.30 5.07 -9.92
N TRP A 86 -1.04 5.52 -9.98
CA TRP A 86 -0.64 6.76 -9.32
C TRP A 86 -1.34 8.01 -9.87
N PRO A 87 -1.46 8.21 -11.20
CA PRO A 87 -2.27 9.31 -11.75
C PRO A 87 -3.73 9.28 -11.29
N PHE A 88 -4.34 8.09 -11.19
CA PHE A 88 -5.72 7.93 -10.72
C PHE A 88 -5.87 8.38 -9.26
N LEU A 89 -4.97 7.96 -8.37
CA LEU A 89 -4.98 8.41 -6.97
C LEU A 89 -4.68 9.91 -6.83
N LEU A 90 -3.78 10.44 -7.65
CA LEU A 90 -3.42 11.86 -7.64
C LEU A 90 -4.58 12.78 -8.03
N GLN A 91 -5.44 12.36 -8.97
CA GLN A 91 -6.66 13.10 -9.33
C GLN A 91 -7.61 13.26 -8.13
N ARG A 92 -7.59 12.29 -7.21
CA ARG A 92 -8.42 12.25 -6.00
C ARG A 92 -7.65 12.67 -4.74
N LYS A 93 -6.50 13.35 -4.88
CA LYS A 93 -5.60 13.71 -3.76
C LYS A 93 -6.31 14.37 -2.57
N LEU A 94 -7.34 15.19 -2.81
CA LEU A 94 -8.08 15.86 -1.75
C LEU A 94 -8.82 14.88 -0.83
N GLU A 95 -9.33 13.76 -1.35
CA GLU A 95 -9.98 12.70 -0.54
C GLU A 95 -8.99 11.97 0.37
N PHE A 96 -7.73 11.96 -0.01
CA PHE A 96 -6.66 11.22 0.66
C PHE A 96 -5.83 12.08 1.61
N ARG A 97 -6.10 13.38 1.71
CA ARG A 97 -5.31 14.29 2.52
C ARG A 97 -5.67 14.19 4.01
N ASN A 98 -4.66 14.13 4.85
CA ASN A 98 -4.77 14.27 6.29
C ASN A 98 -4.83 15.77 6.67
N PRO A 99 -5.94 16.25 7.27
CA PRO A 99 -6.07 17.66 7.67
C PRO A 99 -5.14 18.04 8.82
N LEU A 100 -4.63 17.08 9.60
CA LEU A 100 -3.74 17.31 10.74
C LEU A 100 -2.25 17.38 10.34
N TYR A 101 -1.93 17.15 9.07
CA TYR A 101 -0.55 17.12 8.61
C TYR A 101 0.17 18.45 8.85
N LYS A 102 1.27 18.41 9.61
CA LYS A 102 2.07 19.59 9.99
C LYS A 102 3.16 19.98 9.00
N GLY A 103 3.27 19.26 7.87
CA GLY A 103 4.27 19.53 6.86
C GLY A 103 5.57 18.76 7.08
N TYR A 104 6.41 18.76 6.04
CA TYR A 104 7.60 17.91 5.95
C TYR A 104 8.67 18.22 7.01
N THR A 105 8.79 19.49 7.43
CA THR A 105 9.83 19.93 8.38
C THR A 105 9.44 19.71 9.85
N ALA A 106 8.20 19.32 10.14
CA ALA A 106 7.71 19.16 11.51
C ALA A 106 8.31 17.93 12.23
N TYR A 107 8.75 16.92 11.47
CA TYR A 107 9.31 15.68 12.00
C TYR A 107 10.61 15.35 11.25
N THR A 108 11.70 15.13 11.98
CA THR A 108 12.99 14.69 11.41
C THR A 108 13.14 13.17 11.43
N SER A 109 12.64 12.52 12.48
CA SER A 109 12.63 11.07 12.66
C SER A 109 11.43 10.68 13.53
N LEU A 110 10.80 9.55 13.20
CA LEU A 110 9.73 8.98 14.01
C LEU A 110 10.32 7.88 14.90
N GLN A 111 10.02 7.93 16.19
CA GLN A 111 10.47 6.94 17.18
C GLN A 111 9.22 6.28 17.80
N PRO A 112 8.65 5.26 17.13
CA PRO A 112 7.43 4.61 17.58
C PRO A 112 7.65 3.83 18.87
N ASN A 113 6.62 3.79 19.70
CA ASN A 113 6.58 2.93 20.88
C ASN A 113 5.99 1.56 20.50
N THR A 114 6.81 0.52 20.61
CA THR A 114 6.46 -0.87 20.23
C THR A 114 5.96 -1.71 21.40
N LEU A 115 5.57 -1.09 22.52
CA LEU A 115 4.88 -1.81 23.59
C LEU A 115 3.54 -2.39 23.07
N PRO A 116 3.18 -3.64 23.44
CA PRO A 116 2.03 -4.33 22.87
C PRO A 116 0.70 -3.55 22.93
N PHE A 117 0.49 -2.76 23.98
CA PHE A 117 -0.74 -1.98 24.16
C PHE A 117 -0.89 -0.79 23.18
N ASN A 118 0.18 -0.42 22.47
CA ASN A 118 0.12 0.62 21.43
C ASN A 118 -0.28 0.07 20.05
N PHE A 119 -0.29 -1.26 19.89
CA PHE A 119 -0.80 -1.89 18.69
C PHE A 119 -2.31 -2.00 18.78
N GLN A 120 -3.00 -1.42 17.82
CA GLN A 120 -4.45 -1.46 17.73
C GLN A 120 -4.88 -2.39 16.60
N PHE A 121 -6.04 -3.01 16.72
CA PHE A 121 -6.60 -3.77 15.59
C PHE A 121 -7.11 -2.79 14.53
N TRP A 122 -6.70 -2.99 13.27
CA TRP A 122 -7.12 -2.13 12.18
C TRP A 122 -8.51 -2.53 11.66
N CYS A 123 -9.57 -2.04 12.31
CA CYS A 123 -10.94 -2.34 11.90
C CYS A 123 -11.20 -2.00 10.42
N GLY A 124 -10.74 -0.84 9.94
CA GLY A 124 -10.94 -0.40 8.56
C GLY A 124 -10.46 -1.39 7.48
N MET A 125 -9.40 -2.16 7.75
CA MET A 125 -8.87 -3.17 6.82
C MET A 125 -9.58 -4.52 6.92
N TYR A 126 -10.02 -4.90 8.12
CA TYR A 126 -10.51 -6.24 8.44
C TYR A 126 -12.01 -6.27 8.78
N ASN A 127 -12.79 -5.33 8.21
CA ASN A 127 -14.25 -5.25 8.35
C ASN A 127 -14.98 -6.22 7.41
#